data_AF-A0A4Q3GXY1-F1
#
_entry.id   AF-A0A4Q3GXY1-F1
#
_cell.length_a   1.000
_cell.length_b   1.000
_cell.length_c   1.000
_cell.angle_alpha   90.00
_cell.angle_beta   90.00
_cell.angle_gamma   90.00
#
_symmetry.space_group_name_H-M   'P 1'
#
loop_
_entity.id
_entity.type
_entity.pdbx_description
1 polymer ?
#
loop_
_entity_poly.entity_id
_entity_poly.type
_entity_poly.pdbx_seq_one_letter_code
_entity_poly.pdbx_strand_id
1 'polypeptide(L)' 'MTTRVPAKPYDFDLQPGKAAMLIIDMQRDFMEPGGFGDALGNDVSQLRRTIAPL' A
#
# COMPACT_ATOMS: atom_id res chain seq x y z
N MET A 1 15.18 -0.60 -20.32
CA MET A 1 16.07 -1.34 -19.41
C MET A 1 15.19 -2.04 -18.39
N THR A 2 15.47 -3.31 -18.08
CA THR A 2 14.69 -4.11 -17.11
C THR A 2 15.41 -4.10 -15.77
N THR A 3 14.66 -3.95 -14.68
CA THR A 3 15.15 -4.05 -13.30
C THR A 3 14.60 -5.33 -12.68
N ARG A 4 15.49 -6.22 -12.24
CA ARG A 4 15.08 -7.45 -11.58
C ARG A 4 14.80 -7.21 -10.10
N VAL A 5 13.59 -7.51 -9.66
CA VAL A 5 13.12 -7.37 -8.28
C VAL A 5 12.94 -8.76 -7.69
N PRO A 6 13.64 -9.12 -6.59
CA PRO A 6 13.41 -10.38 -5.90
C PRO A 6 11.96 -10.49 -5.44
N ALA A 7 11.28 -11.55 -5.85
CA ALA A 7 9.87 -11.77 -5.55
C ALA A 7 9.57 -13.26 -5.38
N LYS A 8 8.35 -13.58 -4.94
CA LYS A 8 7.85 -14.94 -4.91
C LYS A 8 6.83 -15.13 -6.03
N PRO A 9 6.79 -16.30 -6.69
CA PRO A 9 7.67 -17.46 -6.47
C PRO A 9 9.04 -17.38 -7.17
N TYR A 10 9.30 -16.31 -7.93
CA TYR A 10 10.55 -16.04 -8.64
C TYR A 10 10.71 -14.52 -8.83
N ASP A 11 11.88 -14.11 -9.31
CA ASP A 11 12.22 -12.70 -9.54
C ASP A 11 11.30 -12.05 -10.59
N PHE A 12 10.81 -10.85 -10.29
CA PHE A 12 9.99 -10.04 -11.20
C PHE A 12 10.85 -9.08 -12.02
N ASP A 13 10.75 -9.16 -13.33
CA ASP A 13 11.46 -8.31 -14.28
C ASP A 13 10.64 -7.03 -14.57
N LEU A 14 10.82 -5.99 -13.75
CA LEU A 14 10.15 -4.70 -13.89
C LEU A 14 10.70 -3.93 -15.10
N GLN A 15 9.81 -3.44 -15.96
CA GLN A 15 10.14 -2.55 -17.08
C GLN A 15 9.57 -1.15 -16.84
N PRO A 16 10.37 -0.20 -16.34
CA PRO A 16 9.95 1.19 -16.21
C PRO A 16 9.43 1.75 -17.55
N GLY A 17 8.33 2.50 -17.51
CA GLY A 17 7.63 3.00 -18.70
C GLY A 17 6.63 2.04 -19.33
N LYS A 18 6.60 0.77 -18.88
CA LYS A 18 5.56 -0.23 -19.22
C LYS A 18 4.81 -0.75 -17.99
N ALA A 19 5.06 -0.15 -16.83
CA ALA A 19 4.44 -0.47 -15.57
C ALA A 19 3.99 0.84 -14.89
N ALA A 20 2.94 0.74 -14.09
CA ALA A 20 2.41 1.85 -13.30
C ALA A 20 2.31 1.44 -11.83
N MET A 21 2.45 2.42 -10.94
CA MET A 21 2.18 2.26 -9.51
C MET A 21 0.68 2.48 -9.28
N LEU A 22 0.02 1.49 -8.66
CA LEU A 22 -1.36 1.61 -8.22
C LEU A 22 -1.40 1.66 -6.70
N ILE A 23 -1.94 2.74 -6.16
CA ILE A 23 -2.21 2.90 -4.73
C ILE A 23 -3.70 2.69 -4.55
N ILE A 24 -4.08 1.71 -3.74
CA ILE A 24 -5.48 1.27 -3.57
C ILE A 24 -6.00 1.79 -2.23
N ASP A 25 -7.14 2.47 -2.29
CA ASP A 25 -8.02 2.80 -1.15
C ASP A 25 -7.32 3.39 0.09
N MET A 26 -6.30 4.23 -0.12
CA MET A 26 -5.63 4.99 0.93
C MET A 26 -6.47 6.22 1.37
N GLN A 27 -7.78 6.02 1.54
CA GLN A 27 -8.74 7.04 1.95
C GLN A 27 -8.71 7.22 3.47
N ARG A 28 -8.90 8.46 3.94
CA ARG A 28 -8.94 8.79 5.37
C ARG A 28 -9.95 7.93 6.14
N ASP A 29 -11.07 7.62 5.51
CA ASP A 29 -12.15 6.84 6.11
C ASP A 29 -11.75 5.42 6.50
N PHE A 30 -10.77 4.82 5.81
CA PHE A 30 -10.25 3.50 6.15
C PHE A 30 -9.08 3.55 7.13
N MET A 31 -8.42 4.71 7.27
CA MET A 31 -7.09 4.80 7.86
C MET A 31 -6.97 5.71 9.08
N GLU A 32 -7.92 6.62 9.31
CA GLU A 32 -7.88 7.56 10.43
C GLU A 32 -8.80 7.13 11.58
N PRO A 33 -8.42 7.46 12.83
CA PRO A 33 -9.35 7.38 13.96
C PRO A 33 -10.62 8.19 13.67
N GLY A 34 -11.77 7.64 14.04
CA GLY A 34 -13.10 8.20 13.77
C GLY A 34 -13.61 8.01 12.34
N GLY A 35 -12.84 7.38 11.45
CA GLY A 35 -13.32 6.94 10.13
C GLY A 35 -14.11 5.64 10.18
N PHE A 36 -14.63 5.22 9.03
CA PHE A 36 -15.32 3.94 8.84
C PHE A 36 -14.56 2.73 9.38
N GLY A 37 -13.25 2.65 9.12
CA GLY A 37 -12.41 1.53 9.60
C GLY A 37 -12.40 1.40 11.12
N ASP A 38 -12.24 2.53 11.81
CA ASP A 38 -12.23 2.61 13.28
C ASP A 38 -13.63 2.37 13.87
N ALA A 39 -14.68 2.91 13.22
CA ALA A 39 -16.07 2.73 13.64
C ALA A 39 -16.53 1.25 13.62
N LEU A 40 -15.93 0.42 12.76
CA LEU A 40 -16.14 -1.03 12.75
C LEU A 40 -15.35 -1.78 13.84
N GLY A 41 -14.53 -1.09 14.63
CA GLY A 41 -13.70 -1.65 15.70
C GLY A 41 -12.35 -2.20 15.22
N ASN A 42 -11.88 -1.82 14.03
CA ASN A 42 -10.57 -2.24 13.56
C ASN A 42 -9.45 -1.37 14.18
N ASP A 43 -8.29 -1.97 14.40
CA ASP A 43 -7.08 -1.23 14.73
C ASP A 43 -6.48 -0.56 13.47
N VAL A 44 -6.92 0.68 13.20
CA VAL A 44 -6.48 1.46 12.03
C VAL A 44 -5.00 1.88 12.09
N SER A 45 -4.31 1.74 13.24
CA SER A 45 -2.89 2.09 13.37
C SER A 45 -1.99 1.22 12.48
N GLN A 46 -2.41 -0.04 12.22
CA GLN A 46 -1.72 -0.97 11.33
C GLN A 46 -1.73 -0.53 9.87
N LEU A 47 -2.76 0.22 9.46
CA LEU A 47 -2.88 0.76 8.11
C LEU A 47 -2.13 2.09 8.01
N ARG A 48 -2.29 2.96 9.02
CA ARG A 48 -1.71 4.31 9.05
C ARG A 48 -0.19 4.33 8.92
N ARG A 49 0.51 3.31 9.41
CA ARG A 49 1.97 3.15 9.25
C ARG A 49 2.45 3.05 7.79
N THR A 50 1.54 2.96 6.82
CA THR A 50 1.87 2.96 5.39
C THR A 50 2.03 4.39 4.84
N ILE A 51 1.63 5.42 5.61
CA ILE A 51 1.75 6.84 5.26
C ILE A 51 2.89 7.46 6.08
N ALA A 52 3.75 8.25 5.42
CA ALA A 52 4.82 8.99 6.09
C ALA A 52 4.29 10.22 6.87
N PRO A 53 4.99 10.70 7.91
CA PRO A 53 6.16 10.09 8.54
C PRO A 53 5.76 8.82 9.31
N LEU A 54 6.70 7.88 9.37
CA LEU A 54 6.56 6.64 10.14
C LEU A 54 6.73 6.90 11.64
#